data_AF-A0A6N2BIE4-F1
#
_entry.id   AF-A0A6N2BIE4-F1
#
_cell.length_a   1.000
_cell.length_b   1.000
_cell.length_c   1.000
_cell.angle_alpha   90.00
_cell.angle_beta   90.00
_cell.angle_gamma   90.00
#
_symmetry.space_group_name_H-M   'P 1'
#
loop_
_entity.id
_entity.type
_entity.pdbx_description
1 polymer ?
#
loop_
_entity_poly.entity_id
_entity_poly.type
_entity_poly.pdbx_seq_one_letter_code
_entity_poly.pdbx_strand_id
1 'polypeptide(L)'
;MAPTSPLCCISNTVCVMGSSTQFVSSLIIRLLEKGFTVHAAIQNHGDESELISKCDKKRLKVFCLDLFDYHSIIDALKGCCCLFYSFEPPKDHSATYDLWYALSKTLAERTAWGLAMDRGIKMVSINSGLLMDDDLNIKNPYLKGAKEMYENGVLVSVDVDFLVYAHICVYEDVSSYGRYLCFNHIINTINDAINLANNFNLSPLPSSPPSFEKDTKIIQQRISNKKLNKIMIKKIDDI
;
A
#
# COMPACT_ATOMS: atom_id res chain seq x y z
N MET A 1 -32.56 11.28 -24.90
CA MET A 1 -31.23 11.90 -24.72
C MET A 1 -30.98 12.01 -23.22
N ALA A 2 -30.20 11.09 -22.64
CA ALA A 2 -29.71 11.23 -21.28
C ALA A 2 -28.34 11.93 -21.33
N PRO A 3 -28.04 12.89 -20.46
CA PRO A 3 -26.71 13.48 -20.44
C PRO A 3 -25.72 12.45 -19.86
N THR A 4 -24.86 11.93 -20.71
CA THR A 4 -23.57 11.35 -20.32
C THR A 4 -22.65 12.49 -19.88
N SER A 5 -22.61 12.77 -18.58
CA SER A 5 -21.47 13.49 -17.99
C SER A 5 -20.62 12.47 -17.22
N PRO A 6 -19.32 12.32 -17.52
CA PRO A 6 -18.41 11.60 -16.63
C PRO A 6 -18.44 12.32 -15.27
N LEU A 7 -18.39 11.58 -14.16
CA LEU A 7 -18.46 12.14 -12.81
C LEU A 7 -17.62 13.43 -12.72
N CYS A 8 -18.32 14.54 -12.56
CA CYS A 8 -17.75 15.87 -12.44
C CYS A 8 -17.09 15.97 -11.05
N CYS A 9 -15.84 15.54 -10.93
CA CYS A 9 -15.00 16.02 -9.84
C CYS A 9 -14.68 17.48 -10.15
N ILE A 10 -15.49 18.41 -9.62
CA ILE A 10 -15.27 19.87 -9.73
C ILE A 10 -13.93 20.28 -9.07
N SER A 11 -13.35 19.42 -8.24
CA SER A 11 -12.12 19.64 -7.48
C SER A 11 -11.05 18.61 -7.88
N ASN A 12 -9.83 19.11 -8.18
CA ASN A 12 -8.62 18.28 -8.34
C ASN A 12 -7.90 18.05 -7.00
N THR A 13 -8.64 18.11 -5.90
CA THR A 13 -8.10 17.98 -4.54
C THR A 13 -8.32 16.57 -4.02
N VAL A 14 -7.27 15.93 -3.53
CA VAL A 14 -7.33 14.58 -2.94
C VAL A 14 -6.82 14.63 -1.51
N CYS A 15 -7.32 13.75 -0.65
CA CYS A 15 -6.80 13.56 0.69
C CYS A 15 -5.94 12.29 0.72
N VAL A 16 -4.76 12.36 1.34
CA VAL A 16 -3.93 11.19 1.65
C VAL A 16 -3.85 11.08 3.16
N MET A 17 -4.27 9.93 3.69
CA MET A 17 -4.34 9.64 5.11
C MET A 17 -3.66 8.30 5.39
N GLY A 18 -2.74 8.27 6.34
CA GLY A 18 -2.06 7.05 6.74
C GLY A 18 -0.86 7.30 7.63
N SER A 19 -0.30 6.23 8.15
CA SER A 19 0.84 6.26 9.08
C SER A 19 2.13 5.65 8.51
N SER A 20 2.09 5.04 7.32
CA SER A 20 3.30 4.57 6.62
C SER A 20 4.04 5.77 6.02
N THR A 21 5.15 6.16 6.65
CA THR A 21 5.91 7.37 6.30
C THR A 21 6.44 7.35 4.87
N GLN A 22 7.05 6.26 4.41
CA GLN A 22 7.64 6.20 3.06
C GLN A 22 6.60 6.05 1.93
N PHE A 23 5.62 5.16 2.08
CA PHE A 23 4.57 5.02 1.04
C PHE A 23 3.71 6.28 0.93
N VAL A 24 3.26 6.84 2.06
CA VAL A 24 2.43 8.05 2.07
C VAL A 24 3.20 9.24 1.49
N SER A 25 4.48 9.41 1.85
CA SER A 25 5.30 10.49 1.31
C SER A 25 5.49 10.38 -0.20
N SER A 26 5.88 9.21 -0.71
CA SER A 26 6.04 8.98 -2.14
C SER A 26 4.72 9.17 -2.91
N LEU A 27 3.59 8.74 -2.34
CA LEU A 27 2.28 8.97 -2.93
C LEU A 27 1.92 10.46 -3.02
N ILE A 28 2.15 11.23 -1.94
CA ILE A 28 1.90 12.67 -1.90
C ILE A 28 2.74 13.38 -2.97
N ILE A 29 4.05 13.09 -3.03
CA ILE A 29 4.97 13.69 -4.02
C ILE A 29 4.47 13.39 -5.43
N ARG A 30 4.14 12.13 -5.73
CA ARG A 30 3.70 11.74 -7.08
C ARG A 30 2.36 12.34 -7.50
N LEU A 31 1.44 12.52 -6.55
CA LEU A 31 0.17 13.24 -6.79
C LEU A 31 0.42 14.73 -7.07
N LEU A 32 1.32 15.38 -6.32
CA LEU A 32 1.68 16.77 -6.57
C LEU A 32 2.38 16.95 -7.94
N GLU A 33 3.25 16.04 -8.34
CA GLU A 33 3.85 16.06 -9.69
C GLU A 33 2.80 15.96 -10.80
N LYS A 34 1.72 15.20 -10.56
CA LYS A 34 0.59 15.06 -11.49
C LYS A 34 -0.40 16.22 -11.50
N GLY A 35 -0.15 17.29 -10.75
CA GLY A 35 -0.99 18.49 -10.77
C GLY A 35 -2.13 18.50 -9.75
N PHE A 36 -2.24 17.49 -8.88
CA PHE A 36 -3.26 17.47 -7.82
C PHE A 36 -2.97 18.51 -6.73
N THR A 37 -4.03 18.95 -6.05
CA THR A 37 -3.94 19.56 -4.71
C THR A 37 -4.08 18.43 -3.69
N VAL A 38 -3.20 18.37 -2.70
CA VAL A 38 -3.15 17.27 -1.73
C VAL A 38 -3.41 17.80 -0.33
N HIS A 39 -4.42 17.24 0.34
CA HIS A 39 -4.62 17.34 1.77
C HIS A 39 -3.91 16.14 2.43
N ALA A 40 -2.77 16.37 3.06
CA ALA A 40 -2.03 15.35 3.79
C ALA A 40 -2.52 15.30 5.24
N ALA A 41 -3.23 14.24 5.62
CA ALA A 41 -3.73 14.01 6.96
C ALA A 41 -2.79 13.05 7.70
N ILE A 42 -1.89 13.61 8.52
CA ILE A 42 -0.78 12.88 9.14
C ILE A 42 -1.00 12.82 10.65
N GLN A 43 -0.73 11.67 11.25
CA GLN A 43 -0.76 11.52 12.71
C GLN A 43 0.40 12.28 13.35
N ASN A 44 0.13 12.88 14.49
CA ASN A 44 0.94 13.91 15.13
C ASN A 44 2.29 13.37 15.67
N HIS A 45 3.23 13.05 14.78
CA HIS A 45 4.61 12.67 15.10
C HIS A 45 5.57 13.10 13.98
N GLY A 46 6.14 14.31 14.12
CA GLY A 46 7.57 14.54 13.89
C GLY A 46 8.07 15.02 12.53
N ASP A 47 7.50 14.62 11.38
CA ASP A 47 8.19 14.80 10.08
C ASP A 47 7.44 15.62 9.01
N GLU A 48 6.67 16.62 9.43
CA GLU A 48 6.09 17.60 8.49
C GLU A 48 7.19 18.31 7.66
N SER A 49 8.38 18.52 8.25
CA SER A 49 9.47 19.30 7.65
C SER A 49 10.04 18.66 6.37
N GLU A 50 10.20 17.33 6.34
CA GLU A 50 10.82 16.66 5.18
C GLU A 50 9.89 16.68 3.96
N LEU A 51 8.60 16.38 4.16
CA LEU A 51 7.57 16.46 3.11
C LEU A 51 7.44 17.87 2.53
N ILE A 52 7.42 18.88 3.40
CA ILE A 52 7.25 20.28 3.03
C ILE A 52 8.48 20.83 2.27
N SER A 53 9.67 20.28 2.50
CA SER A 53 10.90 20.73 1.82
C SER A 53 10.97 20.30 0.35
N LYS A 54 10.40 19.13 0.00
CA LYS A 54 10.45 18.53 -1.33
C LYS A 54 9.29 18.96 -2.25
N CYS A 55 8.29 19.66 -1.73
CA CYS A 55 7.00 19.82 -2.39
C CYS A 55 6.63 21.29 -2.72
N ASP A 56 5.79 21.45 -3.76
CA ASP A 56 5.13 22.73 -4.08
C ASP A 56 4.11 23.08 -2.97
N LYS A 57 4.53 24.01 -2.09
CA LYS A 57 3.76 24.44 -0.92
C LYS A 57 2.39 25.03 -1.25
N LYS A 58 2.12 25.44 -2.49
CA LYS A 58 0.81 26.01 -2.87
C LYS A 58 -0.28 24.95 -2.97
N ARG A 59 0.09 23.71 -3.28
CA ARG A 59 -0.84 22.61 -3.55
C ARG A 59 -0.85 21.54 -2.46
N LEU A 60 0.05 21.63 -1.47
CA LEU A 60 0.06 20.78 -0.29
C LEU A 60 -0.55 21.50 0.91
N LYS A 61 -1.55 20.89 1.54
CA LYS A 61 -2.08 21.32 2.85
C LYS A 61 -1.94 20.18 3.84
N VAL A 62 -1.30 20.44 4.97
CA VAL A 62 -1.09 19.44 6.03
C VAL A 62 -2.17 19.62 7.10
N PHE A 63 -2.75 18.50 7.54
CA PHE A 63 -3.76 18.44 8.58
C PHE A 63 -3.27 17.49 9.67
N CYS A 64 -3.28 17.97 10.92
CA CYS A 64 -3.06 17.14 12.08
C CYS A 64 -4.28 16.21 12.27
N LEU A 65 -4.04 14.91 12.21
CA LEU A 65 -5.08 13.90 12.27
C LEU A 65 -5.09 13.16 13.61
N ASP A 66 -6.26 13.13 14.24
CA ASP A 66 -6.60 12.13 15.25
C ASP A 66 -7.65 11.17 14.66
N LEU A 67 -7.33 9.87 14.60
CA LEU A 67 -8.25 8.85 14.05
C LEU A 67 -9.49 8.65 14.92
N PHE A 68 -9.48 9.12 16.17
CA PHE A 68 -10.61 9.06 17.09
C PHE A 68 -11.40 10.36 17.15
N ASP A 69 -10.91 11.44 16.51
CA ASP A 69 -11.65 12.68 16.35
C ASP A 69 -12.28 12.77 14.96
N TYR A 70 -13.60 12.61 14.93
CA TYR A 70 -14.38 12.75 13.71
C TYR A 70 -14.25 14.14 13.08
N HIS A 71 -14.09 15.21 13.87
CA HIS A 71 -13.97 16.57 13.34
C HIS A 71 -12.66 16.75 12.59
N SER A 72 -11.54 16.31 13.17
CA SER A 72 -10.23 16.28 12.50
C SER A 72 -10.27 15.54 11.15
N ILE A 73 -10.95 14.38 11.09
CA ILE A 73 -11.12 13.62 9.84
C ILE A 73 -11.92 14.41 8.81
N ILE A 74 -13.05 14.99 9.20
CA ILE A 74 -13.92 15.72 8.27
C ILE A 74 -13.26 17.00 7.76
N ASP A 75 -12.51 17.70 8.60
CA ASP A 75 -11.78 18.90 8.20
C ASP A 75 -10.71 18.59 7.15
N ALA A 76 -9.99 17.48 7.30
CA ALA A 76 -9.01 17.03 6.31
C ALA A 76 -9.66 16.63 4.97
N LEU A 77 -10.84 16.00 5.01
CA LEU A 77 -11.56 15.52 3.82
C LEU A 77 -12.33 16.62 3.08
N LYS A 78 -12.55 17.78 3.71
CA LYS A 78 -13.41 18.83 3.17
C LYS A 78 -12.90 19.35 1.82
N GLY A 79 -13.71 19.17 0.78
CA GLY A 79 -13.40 19.61 -0.59
C GLY A 79 -12.54 18.64 -1.40
N CYS A 80 -12.18 17.48 -0.83
CA CYS A 80 -11.50 16.41 -1.55
C CYS A 80 -12.48 15.56 -2.38
N CYS A 81 -12.09 15.19 -3.59
CA CYS A 81 -12.85 14.27 -4.44
C CYS A 81 -12.49 12.80 -4.22
N CYS A 82 -11.36 12.53 -3.56
CA CYS A 82 -10.88 11.19 -3.26
C CYS A 82 -10.12 11.16 -1.94
N LEU A 83 -10.18 10.02 -1.24
CA LEU A 83 -9.37 9.68 -0.09
C LEU A 83 -8.49 8.46 -0.45
N PHE A 84 -7.17 8.64 -0.39
CA PHE A 84 -6.21 7.55 -0.31
C PHE A 84 -5.97 7.23 1.17
N TYR A 85 -6.44 6.07 1.61
CA TYR A 85 -6.29 5.62 3.00
C TYR A 85 -5.33 4.43 3.09
N SER A 86 -4.19 4.64 3.74
CA SER A 86 -3.25 3.57 4.09
C SER A 86 -3.45 3.19 5.56
N PHE A 87 -4.18 2.11 5.79
CA PHE A 87 -4.40 1.58 7.13
C PHE A 87 -3.17 0.81 7.59
N GLU A 88 -2.59 1.15 8.74
CA GLU A 88 -1.54 0.38 9.39
C GLU A 88 -1.93 0.18 10.86
N PRO A 89 -2.16 -1.06 11.33
CA PRO A 89 -2.53 -1.29 12.71
C PRO A 89 -1.33 -0.97 13.62
N PRO A 90 -1.58 -0.55 14.88
CA PRO A 90 -0.53 -0.30 15.85
C PRO A 90 0.39 -1.52 15.98
N LYS A 91 1.69 -1.27 16.13
CA LYS A 91 2.68 -2.33 16.39
C LYS A 91 2.39 -2.92 17.78
N ASP A 92 1.80 -4.11 17.81
CA ASP A 92 1.57 -4.82 19.08
C ASP A 92 2.92 -5.30 19.66
N HIS A 93 3.10 -5.11 20.97
CA HIS A 93 4.29 -5.53 21.72
C HIS A 93 4.20 -6.97 22.22
N SER A 94 3.10 -7.68 21.99
CA SER A 94 2.94 -9.06 22.44
C SER A 94 3.76 -10.04 21.59
N ALA A 95 4.69 -10.75 22.25
CA ALA A 95 5.62 -11.71 21.66
C ALA A 95 4.97 -13.08 21.31
N THR A 96 3.64 -13.15 21.27
CA THR A 96 2.90 -14.39 20.99
C THR A 96 2.72 -14.59 19.47
N TYR A 97 2.51 -15.85 19.09
CA TYR A 97 2.30 -16.34 17.71
C TYR A 97 1.02 -15.80 17.03
N ASP A 98 0.50 -14.67 17.48
CA ASP A 98 -0.78 -14.20 17.04
C ASP A 98 -0.65 -13.44 15.73
N LEU A 99 -1.44 -13.89 14.74
CA LEU A 99 -1.66 -13.23 13.45
C LEU A 99 -2.60 -12.02 13.57
N TRP A 100 -2.61 -11.32 14.73
CA TRP A 100 -3.47 -10.16 15.01
C TRP A 100 -3.33 -9.07 13.97
N TYR A 101 -2.12 -8.88 13.46
CA TYR A 101 -1.83 -7.94 12.40
C TYR A 101 -2.65 -8.25 11.13
N ALA A 102 -2.55 -9.49 10.62
CA ALA A 102 -3.27 -9.94 9.43
C ALA A 102 -4.79 -9.96 9.66
N LEU A 103 -5.23 -10.37 10.85
CA LEU A 103 -6.64 -10.34 11.24
C LEU A 103 -7.18 -8.92 11.24
N SER A 104 -6.45 -7.96 11.83
CA SER A 104 -6.85 -6.55 11.89
C SER A 104 -6.99 -5.94 10.51
N LYS A 105 -6.02 -6.18 9.60
CA LYS A 105 -6.11 -5.76 8.19
C LYS A 105 -7.35 -6.34 7.50
N THR A 106 -7.62 -7.62 7.72
CA THR A 106 -8.78 -8.32 7.13
C THR A 106 -10.10 -7.75 7.65
N LEU A 107 -10.21 -7.54 8.96
CA LEU A 107 -11.40 -6.97 9.60
C LEU A 107 -11.63 -5.51 9.19
N ALA A 108 -10.56 -4.71 9.10
CA ALA A 108 -10.64 -3.33 8.65
C ALA A 108 -11.14 -3.24 7.20
N GLU A 109 -10.57 -4.02 6.27
CA GLU A 109 -11.03 -4.05 4.88
C GLU A 109 -12.51 -4.49 4.80
N ARG A 110 -12.90 -5.55 5.51
CA ARG A 110 -14.30 -6.03 5.55
C ARG A 110 -15.27 -4.97 6.06
N THR A 111 -14.89 -4.26 7.11
CA THR A 111 -15.72 -3.21 7.72
C THR A 111 -15.83 -1.99 6.81
N ALA A 112 -14.71 -1.58 6.18
CA ALA A 112 -14.69 -0.49 5.22
C ALA A 112 -15.60 -0.78 4.01
N TRP A 113 -15.58 -2.00 3.47
CA TRP A 113 -16.50 -2.41 2.40
C TRP A 113 -17.97 -2.34 2.82
N GLY A 114 -18.32 -2.85 4.01
CA GLY A 114 -19.69 -2.77 4.54
C GLY A 114 -20.19 -1.32 4.58
N LEU A 115 -19.41 -0.44 5.22
CA LEU A 115 -19.74 0.98 5.32
C LEU A 115 -19.78 1.70 3.96
N ALA A 116 -18.89 1.35 3.03
CA ALA A 116 -18.87 1.94 1.71
C ALA A 116 -20.12 1.57 0.91
N MET A 117 -20.55 0.30 0.97
CA MET A 117 -21.78 -0.17 0.34
C MET A 117 -23.01 0.51 0.95
N ASP A 118 -23.11 0.54 2.28
CA ASP A 118 -24.24 1.13 2.99
C ASP A 118 -24.40 2.63 2.71
N ARG A 119 -23.29 3.33 2.47
CA ARG A 119 -23.26 4.79 2.24
C ARG A 119 -23.15 5.19 0.77
N GLY A 120 -23.14 4.22 -0.16
CA GLY A 120 -23.00 4.50 -1.59
C GLY A 120 -21.65 5.13 -1.99
N ILE A 121 -20.58 4.85 -1.23
CA ILE A 121 -19.24 5.35 -1.52
C ILE A 121 -18.55 4.40 -2.52
N LYS A 122 -18.04 4.94 -3.64
CA LYS A 122 -17.20 4.16 -4.57
C LYS A 122 -15.86 3.87 -3.90
N MET A 123 -15.67 2.63 -3.48
CA MET A 123 -14.45 2.15 -2.85
C MET A 123 -13.71 1.18 -3.78
N VAL A 124 -12.39 1.23 -3.72
CA VAL A 124 -11.48 0.22 -4.28
C VAL A 124 -10.45 -0.12 -3.20
N SER A 125 -10.11 -1.39 -3.04
CA SER A 125 -9.02 -1.80 -2.14
C SER A 125 -7.84 -2.35 -2.93
N ILE A 126 -6.64 -1.94 -2.52
CA ILE A 126 -5.37 -2.46 -3.02
C ILE A 126 -4.70 -3.20 -1.86
N ASN A 127 -4.57 -4.51 -2.02
CA ASN A 127 -3.96 -5.41 -1.06
C ASN A 127 -2.54 -5.72 -1.55
N SER A 128 -1.55 -5.09 -0.94
CA SER A 128 -0.15 -5.24 -1.32
C SER A 128 0.46 -6.53 -0.80
N GLY A 129 1.51 -7.00 -1.48
CA GLY A 129 2.51 -7.89 -0.89
C GLY A 129 3.29 -7.20 0.21
N LEU A 130 4.34 -7.86 0.69
CA LEU A 130 5.29 -7.29 1.64
C LEU A 130 5.97 -6.06 1.00
N LEU A 131 5.73 -4.88 1.58
CA LEU A 131 6.33 -3.63 1.11
C LEU A 131 7.84 -3.66 1.37
N MET A 132 8.64 -3.51 0.32
CA MET A 132 10.09 -3.34 0.40
C MET A 132 10.39 -1.87 0.71
N ASP A 133 10.65 -1.57 1.97
CA ASP A 133 11.06 -0.25 2.47
C ASP A 133 12.40 -0.32 3.22
N ASP A 134 13.04 0.83 3.42
CA ASP A 134 14.36 0.91 4.07
C ASP A 134 14.29 0.59 5.59
N ASP A 135 13.08 0.63 6.17
CA ASP A 135 12.80 0.38 7.59
C ASP A 135 12.44 -1.10 7.89
N LEU A 136 12.56 -1.97 6.89
CA LEU A 136 12.21 -3.38 6.99
C LEU A 136 13.09 -4.12 8.00
N ASN A 137 12.44 -4.65 9.04
CA ASN A 137 13.08 -5.47 10.08
C ASN A 137 12.48 -6.89 10.08
N ILE A 138 13.28 -7.90 10.45
CA ILE A 138 12.85 -9.29 10.71
C ILE A 138 11.67 -9.36 11.70
N LYS A 139 11.59 -8.41 12.63
CA LYS A 139 10.48 -8.29 13.59
C LYS A 139 9.19 -7.73 12.98
N ASN A 140 9.16 -7.45 11.68
CA ASN A 140 7.97 -6.93 11.01
C ASN A 140 6.81 -7.95 11.16
N PRO A 141 5.66 -7.55 11.73
CA PRO A 141 4.50 -8.42 11.88
C PRO A 141 4.02 -9.08 10.58
N TYR A 142 4.25 -8.47 9.41
CA TYR A 142 3.96 -9.06 8.10
C TYR A 142 4.73 -10.35 7.81
N LEU A 143 5.90 -10.54 8.44
CA LEU A 143 6.71 -11.75 8.27
C LEU A 143 6.22 -12.91 9.13
N LYS A 144 5.27 -12.68 10.06
CA LYS A 144 4.60 -13.78 10.76
C LYS A 144 3.80 -14.59 9.74
N GLY A 145 4.19 -15.86 9.54
CA GLY A 145 3.61 -16.73 8.52
C GLY A 145 4.36 -16.76 7.19
N ALA A 146 5.50 -16.05 7.06
CA ALA A 146 6.25 -15.98 5.80
C ALA A 146 6.74 -17.37 5.32
N LYS A 147 7.10 -18.26 6.24
CA LYS A 147 7.49 -19.65 5.92
C LYS A 147 6.34 -20.39 5.25
N GLU A 148 5.15 -20.35 5.85
CA GLU A 148 3.95 -20.99 5.34
C GLU A 148 3.51 -20.35 4.02
N MET A 149 3.63 -19.02 3.88
CA MET A 149 3.36 -18.32 2.62
C MET A 149 4.31 -18.75 1.51
N TYR A 150 5.59 -18.92 1.82
CA TYR A 150 6.61 -19.40 0.90
C TYR A 150 6.30 -20.83 0.45
N GLU A 151 6.10 -21.75 1.40
CA GLU A 151 5.78 -23.16 1.14
C GLU A 151 4.48 -23.32 0.32
N ASN A 152 3.51 -22.41 0.51
CA ASN A 152 2.26 -22.39 -0.26
C ASN A 152 2.34 -21.61 -1.59
N GLY A 153 3.48 -21.01 -1.94
CA GLY A 153 3.64 -20.29 -3.21
C GLY A 153 2.83 -18.99 -3.31
N VAL A 154 2.59 -18.33 -2.17
CA VAL A 154 1.85 -17.06 -2.07
C VAL A 154 2.67 -15.91 -1.48
N LEU A 155 3.95 -16.14 -1.16
CA LEU A 155 4.86 -15.10 -0.70
C LEU A 155 5.27 -14.17 -1.85
N VAL A 156 4.94 -12.89 -1.72
CA VAL A 156 5.18 -11.84 -2.72
C VAL A 156 5.59 -10.55 -2.04
N SER A 157 6.37 -9.73 -2.73
CA SER A 157 6.75 -8.39 -2.27
C SER A 157 6.48 -7.32 -3.31
N VAL A 158 6.47 -6.08 -2.85
CA VAL A 158 6.18 -4.91 -3.67
C VAL A 158 7.15 -3.77 -3.36
N ASP A 159 7.64 -3.11 -4.39
CA ASP A 159 8.42 -1.87 -4.22
C ASP A 159 7.49 -0.68 -3.98
N VAL A 160 7.94 0.32 -3.21
CA VAL A 160 7.17 1.53 -2.89
C VAL A 160 6.67 2.23 -4.16
N ASP A 161 7.55 2.43 -5.16
CA ASP A 161 7.21 3.13 -6.39
C ASP A 161 6.14 2.39 -7.21
N PHE A 162 6.24 1.04 -7.25
CA PHE A 162 5.24 0.23 -7.93
C PHE A 162 3.88 0.33 -7.24
N LEU A 163 3.87 0.31 -5.89
CA LEU A 163 2.65 0.46 -5.11
C LEU A 163 2.01 1.84 -5.30
N VAL A 164 2.80 2.92 -5.29
CA VAL A 164 2.33 4.30 -5.56
C VAL A 164 1.74 4.40 -6.96
N TYR A 165 2.46 3.88 -7.96
CA TYR A 165 1.98 3.89 -9.35
C TYR A 165 0.68 3.10 -9.50
N ALA A 166 0.55 1.95 -8.84
CA ALA A 166 -0.68 1.15 -8.83
C ALA A 166 -1.89 1.93 -8.26
N HIS A 167 -1.71 2.64 -7.13
CA HIS A 167 -2.77 3.47 -6.54
C HIS A 167 -3.26 4.56 -7.50
N ILE A 168 -2.33 5.24 -8.17
CA ILE A 168 -2.65 6.29 -9.15
C ILE A 168 -3.29 5.70 -10.41
N CYS A 169 -2.87 4.51 -10.87
CA CYS A 169 -3.50 3.80 -11.98
C CYS A 169 -4.95 3.45 -11.70
N VAL A 170 -5.21 2.87 -10.54
CA VAL A 170 -6.55 2.49 -10.10
C VAL A 170 -7.45 3.70 -9.88
N TYR A 171 -6.91 4.79 -9.34
CA TYR A 171 -7.68 6.03 -9.14
C TYR A 171 -8.08 6.68 -10.47
N GLU A 172 -7.16 6.80 -11.42
CA GLU A 172 -7.43 7.47 -12.71
C GLU A 172 -8.30 6.61 -13.65
N ASP A 173 -8.34 5.28 -13.48
CA ASP A 173 -9.22 4.40 -14.24
C ASP A 173 -10.65 4.41 -13.68
N VAL A 174 -11.57 5.09 -14.38
CA VAL A 174 -12.99 5.17 -14.01
C VAL A 174 -13.66 3.79 -13.93
N SER A 175 -13.13 2.79 -14.63
CA SER A 175 -13.66 1.42 -14.64
C SER A 175 -13.19 0.56 -13.47
N SER A 176 -12.32 1.07 -12.59
CA SER A 176 -11.81 0.34 -11.44
C SER A 176 -12.87 0.09 -10.37
N TYR A 177 -12.93 -1.15 -9.87
CA TYR A 177 -13.85 -1.58 -8.82
C TYR A 177 -13.30 -2.78 -8.03
N GLY A 178 -13.79 -2.97 -6.80
CA GLY A 178 -13.50 -4.15 -5.98
C GLY A 178 -12.06 -4.17 -5.46
N ARG A 179 -11.46 -5.35 -5.42
CA ARG A 179 -10.15 -5.60 -4.79
C ARG A 179 -9.06 -5.84 -5.83
N TYR A 180 -7.83 -5.41 -5.55
CA TYR A 180 -6.64 -5.62 -6.38
C TYR A 180 -5.50 -6.17 -5.52
N LEU A 181 -4.81 -7.20 -6.01
CA LEU A 181 -3.54 -7.65 -5.42
C LEU A 181 -2.39 -6.89 -6.08
N CYS A 182 -1.49 -6.32 -5.28
CA CYS A 182 -0.38 -5.48 -5.76
C CYS A 182 0.97 -6.03 -5.30
N PHE A 183 1.75 -6.54 -6.25
CA PHE A 183 3.12 -7.02 -6.06
C PHE A 183 3.83 -7.00 -7.40
N ASN A 184 5.15 -6.86 -7.40
CA ASN A 184 5.99 -6.96 -8.61
C ASN A 184 7.12 -7.98 -8.45
N HIS A 185 7.25 -8.60 -7.26
CA HIS A 185 8.21 -9.65 -6.98
C HIS A 185 7.51 -10.88 -6.40
N ILE A 186 7.88 -12.07 -6.90
CA ILE A 186 7.35 -13.35 -6.44
C ILE A 186 8.51 -14.10 -5.79
N ILE A 187 8.32 -14.57 -4.56
CA ILE A 187 9.34 -15.33 -3.84
C ILE A 187 8.96 -16.81 -3.90
N ASN A 188 9.49 -17.50 -4.91
CA ASN A 188 9.16 -18.92 -5.14
C ASN A 188 10.38 -19.81 -5.40
N THR A 189 11.58 -19.24 -5.50
CA THR A 189 12.84 -19.97 -5.50
C THR A 189 13.60 -19.75 -4.20
N ILE A 190 14.59 -20.60 -3.93
CA ILE A 190 15.49 -20.44 -2.79
C ILE A 190 16.30 -19.14 -2.94
N ASN A 191 16.70 -18.80 -4.15
CA ASN A 191 17.46 -17.59 -4.43
C ASN A 191 16.65 -16.33 -4.13
N ASP A 192 15.35 -16.32 -4.46
CA ASP A 192 14.46 -15.19 -4.12
C ASP A 192 14.34 -15.03 -2.61
N ALA A 193 14.22 -16.14 -1.88
CA ALA A 193 14.13 -16.13 -0.42
C ALA A 193 15.44 -15.62 0.23
N ILE A 194 16.60 -15.99 -0.33
CA ILE A 194 17.90 -15.47 0.11
C ILE A 194 18.02 -13.98 -0.20
N ASN A 195 17.65 -13.53 -1.40
CA ASN A 195 17.66 -12.11 -1.76
C ASN A 195 16.76 -11.30 -0.83
N LEU A 196 15.55 -11.81 -0.57
CA LEU A 196 14.64 -11.22 0.39
C LEU A 196 15.25 -11.14 1.79
N ALA A 197 15.89 -12.22 2.27
CA ALA A 197 16.57 -12.26 3.56
C ALA A 197 17.73 -11.24 3.65
N ASN A 198 18.53 -11.11 2.59
CA ASN A 198 19.64 -10.16 2.54
C ASN A 198 19.17 -8.71 2.64
N ASN A 199 18.01 -8.38 2.05
CA ASN A 199 17.41 -7.05 2.16
C ASN A 199 17.02 -6.69 3.61
N PHE A 200 16.85 -7.67 4.50
CA PHE A 200 16.59 -7.44 5.92
C PHE A 200 17.83 -7.21 6.78
N ASN A 201 19.01 -7.01 6.18
CA ASN A 201 20.30 -6.93 6.89
C ASN A 201 20.53 -8.12 7.85
N LEU A 202 20.06 -9.32 7.47
CA LEU A 202 20.31 -10.56 8.19
C LEU A 202 21.81 -10.89 8.10
N SER A 203 22.61 -10.55 9.11
CA SER A 203 23.98 -11.04 9.25
C SER A 203 24.34 -11.44 10.68
N PRO A 204 25.08 -12.55 10.87
CA PRO A 204 25.46 -13.55 9.87
C PRO A 204 24.35 -14.60 9.72
N LEU A 205 24.00 -14.92 8.47
CA LEU A 205 23.27 -16.14 8.12
C LEU A 205 24.00 -17.34 8.78
N PRO A 206 23.32 -18.30 9.43
CA PRO A 206 23.98 -19.50 9.93
C PRO A 206 24.78 -20.13 8.78
N SER A 207 26.05 -20.40 9.06
CA SER A 207 27.03 -20.96 8.14
C SER A 207 26.37 -21.94 7.17
N SER A 208 26.55 -21.70 5.87
CA SER A 208 26.01 -22.51 4.78
C SER A 208 26.04 -23.99 5.14
N PRO A 209 24.87 -24.67 5.23
CA PRO A 209 24.80 -26.12 5.35
C PRO A 209 25.76 -26.82 4.38
N PRO A 210 26.47 -27.87 4.82
CA PRO A 210 27.36 -28.62 3.96
C PRO A 210 26.52 -29.29 2.86
N SER A 211 26.94 -29.09 1.61
CA SER A 211 26.33 -29.58 0.36
C SER A 211 24.89 -29.13 0.09
N PHE A 212 24.70 -27.89 -0.36
CA PHE A 212 23.53 -27.59 -1.21
C PHE A 212 23.80 -28.16 -2.59
N GLU A 213 23.21 -29.32 -2.88
CA GLU A 213 22.83 -29.60 -4.26
C GLU A 213 22.04 -28.39 -4.78
N LYS A 214 22.27 -28.00 -6.05
CA LYS A 214 21.49 -26.96 -6.72
C LYS A 214 20.03 -27.44 -6.84
N ASP A 215 19.30 -27.40 -5.73
CA ASP A 215 17.89 -27.72 -5.69
C ASP A 215 17.16 -26.54 -6.34
N THR A 216 17.00 -26.62 -7.66
CA THR A 216 16.17 -25.73 -8.49
C THR A 216 14.69 -25.97 -8.24
N LYS A 217 14.30 -26.22 -6.97
CA LYS A 217 12.93 -26.49 -6.58
C LYS A 217 12.16 -25.18 -6.61
N ILE A 218 11.42 -24.96 -7.71
CA ILE A 218 10.52 -23.84 -7.88
C ILE A 218 9.20 -24.18 -7.21
N ILE A 219 8.76 -23.36 -6.26
CA ILE A 219 7.44 -23.48 -5.64
C ILE A 219 6.40 -22.95 -6.63
N GLN A 220 5.33 -23.73 -6.85
CA GLN A 220 4.26 -23.31 -7.74
C GLN A 220 3.56 -22.06 -7.20
N GLN A 221 3.58 -20.98 -7.98
CA GLN A 221 2.86 -19.75 -7.67
C GLN A 221 1.34 -19.98 -7.65
N ARG A 222 0.69 -19.58 -6.56
CA ARG A 222 -0.77 -19.70 -6.37
C ARG A 222 -1.49 -18.36 -6.22
N ILE A 223 -0.76 -17.25 -6.29
CA ILE A 223 -1.27 -15.88 -6.19
C ILE A 223 -1.16 -15.14 -7.53
N SER A 224 -2.07 -14.21 -7.84
CA SER A 224 -2.06 -13.49 -9.12
C SER A 224 -2.51 -12.03 -9.00
N ASN A 225 -1.76 -11.12 -9.61
CA ASN A 225 -2.07 -9.69 -9.77
C ASN A 225 -2.56 -9.33 -11.19
N LYS A 226 -2.98 -10.32 -12.01
CA LYS A 226 -3.40 -10.10 -13.41
C LYS A 226 -4.42 -8.97 -13.59
N LYS A 227 -5.33 -8.81 -12.62
CA LYS A 227 -6.35 -7.74 -12.65
C LYS A 227 -5.71 -6.35 -12.60
N LEU A 228 -4.69 -6.16 -11.76
CA LEU A 228 -3.96 -4.89 -11.64
C LEU A 228 -3.10 -4.62 -12.88
N ASN A 229 -2.35 -5.63 -13.35
CA ASN A 229 -1.46 -5.47 -14.50
C ASN A 229 -2.22 -5.04 -15.76
N LYS A 230 -3.46 -5.52 -15.95
CA LYS A 230 -4.32 -5.08 -17.06
C LYS A 230 -4.63 -3.58 -17.04
N ILE A 231 -4.67 -2.94 -15.88
CA ILE A 231 -4.93 -1.50 -15.74
C ILE A 231 -3.63 -0.72 -15.95
N MET A 232 -2.53 -1.23 -15.38
CA MET A 232 -1.24 -0.57 -15.47
C MET A 232 -0.66 -0.56 -16.90
N ILE A 233 -0.86 -1.64 -17.68
CA ILE A 233 -0.38 -1.72 -19.07
C ILE A 233 -1.11 -0.71 -19.97
N LYS A 234 -2.44 -0.61 -19.87
CA LYS A 234 -3.24 0.34 -20.67
C LYS A 234 -2.70 1.77 -20.59
N LYS A 235 -2.15 2.12 -19.43
CA LYS A 235 -1.66 3.47 -19.13
C LYS A 235 -0.27 3.75 -19.68
N ILE A 236 0.51 2.72 -20.00
CA ILE A 236 1.79 2.86 -20.70
C ILE A 236 1.54 3.14 -22.18
N ASP A 237 0.47 2.58 -22.74
CA ASP A 237 0.09 2.75 -24.15
C ASP A 237 -0.59 4.13 -24.44
N ASP A 238 -0.97 4.87 -23.39
CA ASP A 238 -1.61 6.20 -23.46
C ASP A 238 -0.60 7.38 -23.37
N ILE A 239 0.71 7.11 -23.36
CA ILE A 239 1.82 8.09 -23.37
C ILE A 239 2.54 8.05 -24.72
#